data_AF-A0A433J3S9-F1
#
_entry.id   AF-A0A433J3S9-F1
#
_cell.length_a   1.000
_cell.length_b   1.000
_cell.length_c   1.000
_cell.angle_alpha   90.00
_cell.angle_beta   90.00
_cell.angle_gamma   90.00
#
_symmetry.space_group_name_H-M   'P 1'
#
loop_
_entity.id
_entity.type
_entity.pdbx_description
1 polymer ?
#
loop_
_entity_poly.entity_id
_entity_poly.type
_entity_poly.pdbx_seq_one_letter_code
_entity_poly.pdbx_strand_id
1 'polypeptide(L)'
;MTGERFQEQDALLLDHRRIVAQAQKVLAGPASRAERLALADDLMTLIDRLHEAKSAMAKAIRHGSAARIAASAYGRAGGLRR
;
A
#
# COMPACT_ATOMS: atom_id res chain seq x y z
N MET A 1 -3.81 -18.81 -7.09
CA MET A 1 -3.66 -18.16 -5.76
C MET A 1 -3.03 -16.76 -5.86
N THR A 2 -3.50 -15.91 -6.77
CA THR A 2 -2.98 -14.53 -6.95
C THR A 2 -3.82 -13.46 -6.23
N GLY A 3 -5.06 -13.79 -5.84
CA GLY A 3 -6.00 -12.85 -5.22
C GLY A 3 -5.69 -12.45 -3.77
N GLU A 4 -4.99 -13.27 -3.00
CA GLU A 4 -4.63 -12.95 -1.61
C GLU A 4 -3.49 -11.92 -1.51
N ARG A 5 -2.65 -11.76 -2.54
CA ARG A 5 -1.46 -10.90 -2.47
C ARG A 5 -1.73 -9.40 -2.49
N PHE A 6 -2.96 -8.97 -2.84
CA PHE A 6 -3.29 -7.56 -3.04
C PHE A 6 -4.50 -7.05 -2.25
N GLN A 7 -5.11 -7.88 -1.39
CA GLN A 7 -6.31 -7.51 -0.64
C GLN A 7 -6.14 -6.23 0.19
N GLU A 8 -4.95 -6.03 0.75
CA GLU A 8 -4.64 -4.87 1.58
C GLU A 8 -4.55 -3.57 0.76
N GLN A 9 -4.01 -3.67 -0.46
CA GLN A 9 -3.98 -2.55 -1.40
C GLN A 9 -5.36 -2.20 -1.94
N ASP A 10 -6.19 -3.21 -2.21
CA ASP A 10 -7.57 -3.02 -2.64
C ASP A 10 -8.40 -2.36 -1.52
N ALA A 11 -8.21 -2.78 -0.27
CA ALA A 11 -8.82 -2.15 0.89
C ALA A 11 -8.40 -0.66 1.03
N LEU A 12 -7.12 -0.35 0.84
CA LEU A 12 -6.63 1.03 0.87
C LEU A 12 -7.23 1.92 -0.23
N LEU A 13 -7.48 1.36 -1.42
CA LEU A 13 -8.15 2.09 -2.51
C LEU A 13 -9.61 2.41 -2.16
N LEU A 14 -10.32 1.49 -1.51
CA LEU A 14 -11.68 1.71 -1.06
C LEU A 14 -11.74 2.76 0.06
N ASP A 15 -10.84 2.68 1.03
CA ASP A 15 -10.73 3.67 2.12
C ASP A 15 -10.41 5.07 1.58
N HIS A 16 -9.48 5.18 0.63
CA HIS A 16 -9.19 6.45 -0.05
C HIS A 16 -10.43 7.03 -0.73
N ARG A 17 -11.18 6.23 -1.50
CA ARG A 17 -12.41 6.69 -2.18
C ARG A 17 -13.45 7.19 -1.18
N ARG A 18 -13.62 6.49 -0.05
CA ARG A 18 -14.53 6.87 1.03
C ARG A 18 -14.14 8.22 1.63
N ILE A 19 -12.86 8.40 1.96
CA ILE A 19 -12.36 9.63 2.58
C ILE A 19 -12.43 10.81 1.62
N VAL A 20 -12.14 10.62 0.33
CA VAL A 20 -12.32 11.67 -0.69
C VAL A 20 -13.78 12.09 -0.81
N ALA A 21 -14.72 11.14 -0.82
CA ALA A 21 -16.14 11.46 -0.83
C ALA A 21 -16.57 12.24 0.42
N GLN A 22 -16.03 11.90 1.59
CA GLN A 22 -16.27 12.62 2.84
C GLN A 22 -15.66 14.03 2.81
N ALA A 23 -14.44 14.18 2.28
CA ALA A 23 -13.79 15.47 2.10
C ALA A 23 -14.59 16.38 1.17
N GLN A 24 -15.06 15.84 0.05
CA GLN A 24 -15.92 16.58 -0.88
C GLN A 24 -17.20 17.08 -0.21
N LYS A 25 -17.86 16.24 0.61
CA LYS A 25 -19.04 16.67 1.40
C LYS A 25 -18.73 17.80 2.37
N VAL A 26 -17.62 17.68 3.12
CA VAL A 26 -17.18 18.69 4.10
C VAL A 26 -16.79 20.01 3.44
N LEU A 27 -16.23 19.96 2.22
CA LEU A 27 -15.81 21.15 1.46
C LEU A 27 -16.98 21.80 0.70
N ALA A 28 -17.99 21.04 0.28
CA ALA A 28 -19.12 21.52 -0.51
C ALA A 28 -20.19 22.25 0.32
N GLY A 29 -20.13 22.23 1.65
CA GLY A 29 -21.16 22.81 2.50
C GLY A 29 -20.68 23.22 3.90
N PRO A 30 -21.61 23.73 4.73
CA PRO A 30 -21.30 24.06 6.11
C PRO A 30 -21.04 22.77 6.91
N ALA A 31 -19.77 22.51 7.21
CA ALA A 31 -19.34 21.44 8.10
C ALA A 31 -18.98 22.00 9.48
N SER A 32 -19.46 21.32 10.52
CA SER A 32 -19.12 21.59 11.92
C SER A 32 -17.64 21.37 12.20
N ARG A 33 -17.15 21.95 13.31
CA ARG A 33 -15.78 21.73 13.78
C ARG A 33 -15.49 20.26 14.03
N ALA A 34 -16.46 19.52 14.58
CA ALA A 34 -16.33 18.10 14.86
C ALA A 34 -16.15 17.27 13.58
N GLU A 35 -16.93 17.54 12.53
CA GLU A 35 -16.81 16.85 11.24
C GLU A 35 -15.47 17.12 10.56
N ARG A 36 -14.95 18.36 10.66
CA ARG A 36 -13.63 18.70 10.12
C ARG A 36 -12.49 17.99 10.86
N LEU A 37 -12.60 17.85 12.18
CA LEU A 37 -11.63 17.12 12.99
C LEU A 37 -11.66 15.61 12.68
N ALA A 38 -12.86 15.02 12.56
CA ALA A 38 -13.01 13.62 12.17
C ALA A 38 -12.40 13.36 10.79
N LEU A 39 -12.65 14.25 9.81
CA LEU A 39 -12.03 14.14 8.49
C LEU A 39 -10.50 14.24 8.55
N ALA A 40 -9.96 15.13 9.38
CA ALA A 40 -8.51 15.24 9.56
C ALA A 40 -7.92 13.96 10.15
N ASP A 41 -8.58 13.34 11.12
CA ASP A 41 -8.18 12.07 11.73
C ASP A 41 -8.20 10.90 10.72
N ASP A 42 -9.26 10.82 9.91
CA ASP A 42 -9.38 9.88 8.81
C ASP A 42 -8.25 10.04 7.78
N LEU A 43 -7.91 11.29 7.44
CA LEU A 43 -6.82 11.60 6.49
C LEU A 43 -5.45 11.21 7.03
N MET A 44 -5.17 11.50 8.31
CA MET A 44 -3.92 11.09 8.96
C MET A 44 -3.79 9.56 8.96
N THR A 45 -4.86 8.86 9.36
CA THR A 45 -4.90 7.39 9.37
C THR A 45 -4.66 6.80 7.98
N LEU A 46 -5.24 7.38 6.92
CA LEU A 46 -5.01 6.92 5.55
C LEU A 46 -3.55 7.11 5.11
N ILE A 47 -2.93 8.24 5.45
CA ILE A 47 -1.53 8.53 5.12
C ILE A 47 -0.61 7.50 5.77
N ASP A 48 -0.83 7.18 7.04
CA ASP A 48 -0.03 6.20 7.77
C ASP A 48 -0.13 4.82 7.14
N ARG A 49 -1.35 4.35 6.84
CA ARG A 49 -1.55 3.04 6.20
C ARG A 49 -0.98 2.98 4.79
N LEU A 50 -1.02 4.08 4.03
CA LEU A 50 -0.33 4.17 2.73
C LEU A 50 1.19 4.09 2.87
N HIS A 51 1.76 4.70 3.92
CA HIS A 51 3.18 4.63 4.20
C HIS A 51 3.63 3.20 4.57
N GLU A 52 2.84 2.51 5.38
CA GLU A 52 3.06 1.11 5.73
C GLU A 52 2.97 0.20 4.49
N ALA A 53 1.93 0.37 3.67
CA ALA A 53 1.76 -0.39 2.43
C ALA A 53 2.92 -0.16 1.45
N LYS A 54 3.37 1.08 1.28
CA LYS A 54 4.56 1.42 0.47
C LYS A 54 5.81 0.73 1.01
N SER A 55 5.99 0.72 2.33
CA SER A 55 7.12 0.07 2.98
C SER A 55 7.10 -1.46 2.81
N ALA A 56 5.92 -2.07 2.93
CA ALA A 56 5.71 -3.50 2.71
C ALA A 56 6.00 -3.88 1.25
N MET A 57 5.49 -3.12 0.28
CA MET A 57 5.78 -3.32 -1.14
C MET A 57 7.27 -3.19 -1.44
N ALA A 58 7.95 -2.18 -0.88
CA ALA A 58 9.38 -2.01 -1.06
C ALA A 58 10.19 -3.20 -0.50
N LYS A 59 9.79 -3.75 0.65
CA LYS A 59 10.37 -4.97 1.23
C LYS A 59 10.15 -6.18 0.31
N ALA A 60 8.92 -6.37 -0.20
CA ALA A 60 8.58 -7.47 -1.09
C ALA A 60 9.37 -7.42 -2.41
N ILE A 61 9.52 -6.24 -3.02
CA ILE A 61 10.32 -6.05 -4.23
C ILE A 61 11.80 -6.37 -3.97
N ARG A 62 12.37 -5.87 -2.86
CA ARG A 62 13.76 -6.16 -2.48
C ARG A 62 13.98 -7.66 -2.26
N HIS A 63 13.07 -8.32 -1.56
CA HIS A 63 13.14 -9.76 -1.32
C HIS A 63 13.02 -10.57 -2.62
N GLY A 64 12.09 -10.20 -3.51
CA GLY A 64 11.97 -10.83 -4.84
C GLY A 64 13.20 -10.60 -5.73
N SER A 65 13.85 -9.43 -5.63
CA SER A 65 15.11 -9.15 -6.31
C SER A 65 16.25 -10.02 -5.77
N ALA A 66 16.39 -10.11 -4.45
CA ALA A 66 17.39 -10.96 -3.80
C ALA A 66 17.18 -12.45 -4.15
N ALA A 67 15.94 -12.93 -4.16
CA ALA A 67 15.59 -14.29 -4.57
C ALA A 67 15.98 -14.56 -6.04
N ARG A 68 15.74 -13.61 -6.95
CA ARG A 68 16.18 -13.72 -8.37
C ARG A 68 17.70 -13.73 -8.49
N ILE A 69 18.39 -12.87 -7.76
CA ILE A 69 19.87 -12.84 -7.75
C ILE A 69 20.42 -14.18 -7.26
N ALA A 70 19.90 -14.71 -6.14
CA ALA A 70 20.28 -16.01 -5.61
C ALA A 70 20.03 -17.14 -6.61
N ALA A 71 18.84 -17.19 -7.23
CA ALA A 71 18.51 -18.18 -8.25
C ALA A 71 19.47 -18.10 -9.46
N SER A 72 19.83 -16.89 -9.91
CA SER A 72 20.78 -16.71 -11.01
C SER A 72 22.20 -17.17 -10.65
N ALA A 73 22.61 -16.97 -9.38
CA ALA A 73 23.93 -17.36 -8.89
C ALA A 73 24.05 -18.88 -8.79
N TYR A 74 23.04 -19.56 -8.25
CA TYR A 74 22.97 -21.02 -8.22
C TYR A 74 22.88 -21.63 -9.62
N GLY A 75 22.09 -21.03 -10.53
CA GLY A 75 22.02 -21.47 -11.92
C GLY A 75 23.36 -21.37 -12.67
N ARG A 76 24.13 -20.29 -12.45
CA ARG A 76 25.49 -20.16 -12.99
C ARG A 76 26.48 -21.17 -12.39
N ALA A 77 26.43 -21.39 -11.07
CA ALA A 77 27.30 -22.35 -10.40
C ALA A 77 27.03 -23.81 -10.84
N GLY A 78 25.76 -24.15 -11.13
CA GLY A 78 25.38 -25.44 -11.70
C GLY A 78 25.75 -25.60 -13.18
N GLY A 79 25.72 -24.51 -13.97
CA GLY A 79 26.10 -24.51 -15.39
C GLY A 79 27.61 -24.59 -15.66
N LEU A 80 28.45 -24.16 -14.71
CA LEU A 80 29.92 -24.29 -14.76
C LEU A 80 30.43 -25.68 -14.40
N ARG A 81 29.56 -26.60 -13.96
CA ARG A 81 29.89 -28.00 -13.60
C ARG A 81 29.54 -28.99 -14.72
N ARG A 82 29.74 -28.62 -15.99
CA ARG A 82 29.53 -29.51 -17.13
C ARG A 82 30.74 -29.55 -18.05
#